data_AF-A0A9E5QEA2-F1
#
_entry.id   AF-A0A9E5QEA2-F1
#
_cell.length_a   1.000
_cell.length_b   1.000
_cell.length_c   1.000
_cell.angle_alpha   90.00
_cell.angle_beta   90.00
_cell.angle_gamma   90.00
#
_symmetry.space_group_name_H-M   'P 1'
#
loop_
_entity.id
_entity.type
_entity.pdbx_description
1 polymer ?
#
loop_
_entity_poly.entity_id
_entity_poly.type
_entity_poly.pdbx_seq_one_letter_code
_entity_poly.pdbx_strand_id
1 'polypeptide(L)'
;MIKYLLKMWFVLIIVILTGSLFAQREPDPNVGKEELRRTGIMDGNLVRTIFINWGEIAHWPDSPSGEWPKGTGHQYVDGVALVVQGRAIDN
;
A
#
# COMPACT_ATOMS: atom_id res chain seq x y z
N MET A 1 -16.80 -16.55 45.80
CA MET A 1 -15.62 -16.80 44.94
C MET A 1 -15.92 -16.51 43.46
N ILE A 2 -16.84 -17.22 42.81
CA ILE A 2 -17.18 -17.04 41.37
C ILE A 2 -17.57 -15.61 40.95
N LYS A 3 -18.34 -14.88 41.77
CA LYS A 3 -18.72 -13.48 41.47
C LYS A 3 -17.52 -12.52 41.42
N TYR A 4 -16.49 -12.77 42.23
CA TYR A 4 -15.27 -11.96 42.24
C TYR A 4 -14.37 -12.26 41.05
N LEU A 5 -14.28 -13.54 40.65
CA LEU A 5 -13.61 -13.95 39.41
C LEU A 5 -14.26 -13.28 38.19
N LEU A 6 -15.60 -13.32 38.07
CA LEU A 6 -16.31 -12.69 36.95
C LEU A 6 -16.05 -11.17 36.89
N LYS A 7 -16.06 -10.50 38.04
CA LYS A 7 -15.75 -9.07 38.14
C LYS A 7 -14.31 -8.76 37.73
N MET A 8 -13.35 -9.60 38.13
CA MET A 8 -11.95 -9.46 37.74
C MET A 8 -11.74 -9.59 36.22
N TRP A 9 -12.38 -10.58 35.59
CA TRP A 9 -12.35 -10.76 34.13
C TRP A 9 -12.96 -9.58 33.40
N PHE A 10 -14.07 -9.04 33.89
CA PHE A 10 -14.70 -7.86 33.32
C PHE A 10 -13.78 -6.64 33.36
N VAL A 11 -13.10 -6.41 34.48
CA VAL A 11 -12.11 -5.32 34.62
C VAL A 11 -10.92 -5.54 33.69
N LEU A 12 -10.40 -6.77 33.59
CA LEU A 12 -9.30 -7.11 32.67
C LEU A 12 -9.67 -6.83 31.21
N ILE A 13 -10.87 -7.20 30.78
CA ILE A 13 -11.35 -6.91 29.42
C ILE A 13 -11.41 -5.41 29.17
N ILE A 14 -11.92 -4.62 30.12
CA ILE A 14 -11.96 -3.15 29.99
C ILE A 14 -10.55 -2.56 29.88
N VAL A 15 -9.60 -3.04 30.69
CA VAL A 15 -8.21 -2.57 30.65
C VAL A 15 -7.57 -2.90 29.29
N ILE A 16 -7.82 -4.09 28.74
CA ILE A 16 -7.30 -4.48 27.43
C ILE A 16 -7.91 -3.61 26.31
N LEU A 17 -9.23 -3.40 26.34
CA LEU A 17 -9.93 -2.61 25.32
C LEU A 17 -9.54 -1.13 25.33
N THR A 18 -9.28 -0.55 26.51
CA THR A 18 -8.85 0.85 26.63
C THR A 18 -7.43 1.06 26.09
N GLY A 19 -6.54 0.08 26.21
CA GLY A 19 -5.20 0.14 25.61
C GLY A 19 -5.22 0.36 24.10
N SER A 20 -6.17 -0.26 23.37
CA SER A 20 -6.33 -0.08 21.93
C SER A 20 -6.75 1.33 21.52
N LEU A 21 -7.44 2.07 22.40
CA LEU A 21 -7.82 3.47 22.14
C LEU A 21 -6.62 4.42 22.24
N PHE A 22 -5.71 4.17 23.19
CA PHE A 22 -4.47 4.94 23.36
C PHE A 22 -3.37 4.57 22.36
N ALA A 23 -3.51 3.47 21.63
CA ALA A 23 -2.58 3.05 20.59
C ALA A 23 -2.82 3.73 19.22
N GLN A 24 -3.84 4.58 19.10
CA GLN A 24 -4.11 5.31 17.86
C GLN A 24 -3.04 6.37 17.62
N ARG A 25 -2.51 6.42 16.39
CA ARG A 25 -1.54 7.43 15.95
C ARG A 25 -2.25 8.42 15.02
N GLU A 26 -1.96 9.71 15.18
CA GLU A 26 -2.33 10.72 14.19
C GLU A 26 -1.53 10.47 12.90
N PRO A 27 -2.19 10.21 11.75
CA PRO A 27 -1.50 10.06 10.47
C PRO A 27 -0.72 11.34 10.13
N ASP A 28 0.41 11.21 9.43
CA ASP A 28 1.15 12.37 8.95
C ASP A 28 0.23 13.22 8.04
N PRO A 29 0.02 14.51 8.31
CA PRO A 29 -0.90 15.35 7.54
C PRO A 29 -0.44 15.60 6.10
N ASN A 30 0.82 15.30 5.76
CA ASN A 30 1.40 15.50 4.43
C ASN A 30 1.30 14.26 3.53
N VAL A 31 0.50 13.26 3.90
CA VAL A 31 0.26 12.07 3.07
C VAL A 31 -0.95 12.24 2.15
N GLY A 32 -0.98 11.45 1.07
CA GLY A 32 -2.16 11.36 0.22
C GLY A 32 -3.35 10.75 0.94
N LYS A 33 -4.57 11.12 0.53
CA LYS A 33 -5.82 10.59 1.07
C LYS A 33 -6.16 9.23 0.46
N GLU A 34 -6.50 8.24 1.29
CA GLU A 34 -6.77 6.88 0.81
C GLU A 34 -7.98 6.81 -0.12
N GLU A 35 -9.03 7.59 0.14
CA GLU A 35 -10.23 7.68 -0.67
C GLU A 35 -9.99 8.26 -2.08
N LEU A 36 -8.84 8.91 -2.28
CA LEU A 36 -8.40 9.45 -3.55
C LEU A 36 -7.43 8.51 -4.28
N ARG A 37 -7.12 7.32 -3.75
CA ARG A 37 -6.31 6.33 -4.46
C ARG A 37 -7.01 5.90 -5.74
N ARG A 38 -6.26 5.89 -6.84
CA ARG A 38 -6.74 5.47 -8.16
C ARG A 38 -5.69 4.56 -8.77
N THR A 39 -6.16 3.53 -9.44
CA THR A 39 -5.35 2.61 -10.23
C THR A 39 -5.69 2.78 -11.70
N GLY A 40 -4.75 2.41 -12.56
CA GLY A 40 -4.96 2.31 -14.00
C GLY A 40 -4.01 1.30 -14.62
N ILE A 41 -4.18 1.05 -15.92
CA ILE A 41 -3.32 0.16 -16.68
C ILE A 41 -2.51 0.98 -17.67
N MET A 42 -1.18 0.89 -17.58
CA MET A 42 -0.27 1.28 -18.66
C MET A 42 -0.23 0.14 -19.68
N ASP A 43 -0.84 0.37 -20.84
CA ASP A 43 -0.95 -0.60 -21.92
C ASP A 43 -0.26 -0.03 -23.17
N GLY A 44 0.96 -0.49 -23.46
CA GLY A 44 1.77 0.02 -24.57
C GLY A 44 2.63 -1.06 -25.20
N ASN A 45 2.67 -1.12 -26.54
CA ASN A 45 3.38 -2.16 -27.30
C ASN A 45 3.04 -3.59 -26.80
N LEU A 46 4.03 -4.42 -26.46
CA LEU A 46 3.85 -5.77 -25.88
C LEU A 46 3.91 -5.77 -24.35
N VAL A 47 3.82 -4.62 -23.69
CA VAL A 47 3.89 -4.51 -22.22
C VAL A 47 2.54 -4.05 -21.67
N ARG A 48 2.15 -4.64 -20.54
CA ARG A 48 1.00 -4.19 -19.74
C ARG A 48 1.35 -4.18 -18.26
N THR A 49 1.08 -3.09 -17.54
CA THR A 49 1.33 -3.04 -16.10
C THR A 49 0.33 -2.14 -15.39
N ILE A 50 -0.02 -2.47 -14.15
CA ILE A 50 -0.78 -1.60 -13.25
C ILE A 50 0.08 -0.42 -12.80
N PHE A 51 -0.54 0.75 -12.70
CA PHE A 51 0.04 1.89 -12.00
C PHE A 51 -0.97 2.43 -10.98
N ILE A 52 -0.45 3.05 -9.93
CA ILE A 52 -1.24 3.63 -8.86
C ILE A 52 -0.80 5.10 -8.70
N ASN A 53 -1.76 5.98 -8.44
CA ASN A 53 -1.54 7.44 -8.42
C ASN A 53 -0.64 7.95 -7.26
N TRP A 54 -0.14 7.08 -6.39
CA TRP A 54 0.90 7.38 -5.40
C TRP A 54 2.33 7.06 -5.88
N GLY A 55 2.48 6.71 -7.16
CA GLY A 55 3.78 6.54 -7.83
C GLY A 55 4.23 5.09 -7.99
N GLU A 56 3.46 4.13 -7.48
CA GLU A 56 3.76 2.72 -7.66
C GLU A 56 3.39 2.21 -9.06
N ILE A 57 4.27 1.37 -9.61
CA ILE A 57 4.11 0.68 -10.88
C ILE A 57 4.40 -0.80 -10.62
N ALA A 58 3.67 -1.70 -11.28
CA ALA A 58 3.88 -3.14 -11.16
C ALA A 58 3.67 -3.68 -9.73
N HIS A 59 2.63 -3.20 -9.04
CA HIS A 59 2.26 -3.68 -7.70
C HIS A 59 1.89 -5.17 -7.70
N TRP A 60 2.59 -5.95 -6.88
CA TRP A 60 2.28 -7.37 -6.60
C TRP A 60 1.36 -7.49 -5.38
N PRO A 61 0.32 -8.35 -5.37
CA PRO A 61 0.03 -9.44 -6.31
C PRO A 61 -0.97 -9.10 -7.42
N ASP A 62 -1.23 -7.82 -7.67
CA ASP A 62 -2.23 -7.42 -8.66
C ASP A 62 -1.76 -7.73 -10.08
N SER A 63 -2.64 -8.30 -10.90
CA SER A 63 -2.31 -8.61 -12.30
C SER A 63 -2.94 -7.59 -13.26
N PRO A 64 -2.17 -7.02 -14.20
CA PRO A 64 -0.76 -7.32 -14.50
C PRO A 64 0.24 -6.51 -13.64
N SER A 65 1.09 -7.21 -12.90
CA SER A 65 2.21 -6.70 -12.10
C SER A 65 3.46 -6.47 -12.96
N GLY A 66 3.29 -6.10 -14.23
CA GLY A 66 4.37 -6.10 -15.23
C GLY A 66 4.37 -7.35 -16.09
N GLU A 67 3.51 -7.35 -17.11
CA GLU A 67 3.33 -8.43 -18.06
C GLU A 67 4.08 -8.16 -19.37
N TRP A 68 4.87 -9.13 -19.82
CA TRP A 68 5.45 -9.18 -21.16
C TRP A 68 5.73 -10.64 -21.58
N PRO A 69 5.41 -11.02 -22.82
CA PRO A 69 4.56 -10.31 -23.76
C PRO A 69 3.11 -10.19 -23.26
N LYS A 70 2.44 -9.10 -23.61
CA LYS A 70 1.03 -8.86 -23.29
C LYS A 70 0.13 -9.98 -23.82
N GLY A 71 -0.78 -10.45 -22.96
CA GLY A 71 -1.68 -11.57 -23.22
C GLY A 71 -1.14 -12.94 -22.80
N THR A 72 0.06 -13.02 -22.23
CA THR A 72 0.69 -14.28 -21.78
C THR A 72 0.50 -14.57 -20.30
N GLY A 73 0.18 -13.55 -19.50
CA GLY A 73 0.16 -13.64 -18.04
C GLY A 73 1.56 -13.75 -17.40
N HIS A 74 2.64 -13.68 -18.18
CA HIS A 74 4.01 -13.75 -17.67
C HIS A 74 4.38 -12.45 -16.94
N GLN A 75 4.39 -12.50 -15.61
CA GLN A 75 4.85 -11.43 -14.74
C GLN A 75 6.37 -11.47 -14.61
N TYR A 76 7.07 -10.37 -14.88
CA TYR A 76 8.55 -10.34 -14.89
C TYR A 76 9.16 -9.18 -14.10
N VAL A 77 8.35 -8.29 -13.53
CA VAL A 77 8.82 -7.09 -12.83
C VAL A 77 8.82 -7.35 -11.31
N ASP A 78 9.94 -7.05 -10.67
CA ASP A 78 10.10 -7.06 -9.21
C ASP A 78 10.27 -5.62 -8.67
N GLY A 79 11.19 -4.85 -9.27
CA GLY A 79 11.40 -3.44 -8.94
C GLY A 79 11.36 -2.53 -10.17
N VAL A 80 10.94 -1.28 -9.96
CA VAL A 80 10.93 -0.22 -10.98
C VAL A 80 11.80 0.94 -10.50
N ALA A 81 12.67 1.45 -11.38
CA ALA A 81 13.47 2.64 -11.11
C ALA A 81 12.96 3.82 -11.95
N LEU A 82 12.78 4.97 -11.29
CA LEU A 82 12.51 6.23 -11.99
C LEU A 82 13.85 6.83 -12.45
N VAL A 83 14.04 6.93 -13.75
CA VAL A 83 15.19 7.63 -14.34
C VAL A 83 14.74 9.02 -14.77
N VAL A 84 15.34 10.06 -14.18
CA VAL A 84 15.12 11.45 -14.57
C VAL A 84 16.37 11.97 -15.26
N GLN A 85 16.22 12.56 -16.45
CA GLN A 85 17.32 13.16 -17.20
C GLN A 85 16.98 14.62 -17.53
N GLY A 86 17.98 15.49 -17.51
CA GLY A 86 17.87 16.91 -17.83
C GLY A 86 19.06 17.39 -18.64
N ARG A 87 18.89 18.48 -19.39
CA ARG A 87 19.98 19.11 -20.15
C ARG A 87 20.91 19.84 -19.19
N ALA A 88 22.20 19.53 -19.24
CA ALA A 88 23.24 20.31 -18.60
C ALA A 88 23.88 21.30 -19.59
N ILE A 89 24.33 22.45 -19.11
CA ILE A 89 25.21 23.38 -19.81
C ILE A 89 26.46 23.48 -18.95
N ASP A 90 27.61 23.16 -19.52
CA ASP A 90 28.92 23.31 -18.88
C ASP A 90 29.52 24.67 -19.29
N ASN A 91 30.21 25.35 -18.37
CA ASN A 91 30.75 26.71 -18.58
C ASN A 91 32.21 26.68 -19.01
#